data_AF-A0A8X6J9F4-F1
#
_entry.id   AF-A0A8X6J9F4-F1
#
_cell.length_a   1.000
_cell.length_b   1.000
_cell.length_c   1.000
_cell.angle_alpha   90.00
_cell.angle_beta   90.00
_cell.angle_gamma   90.00
#
_symmetry.space_group_name_H-M   'P 1'
#
loop_
_entity.id
_entity.type
_entity.pdbx_description
1 polymer ?
#
loop_
_entity_poly.entity_id
_entity_poly.type
_entity_poly.pdbx_seq_one_letter_code
_entity_poly.pdbx_strand_id
1 'polypeptide(L)'
;MGMYYNTIIAWAFYYLFASFTSELPWTRCDNPWNTEHCLTLAERSLNSSNDSKSPAQEYFERSVLEIQRSDGIQSIGPLKWTLAFCLMAVFILVYFSLWKGVKSSGKVIFTFLFLIDNYKIAKVR
;
A
#
# COMPACT_ATOMS: atom_id res chain seq x y z
N MET A 1 -14.45 -3.06 -7.50
CA MET A 1 -13.17 -2.34 -7.70
C MET A 1 -12.69 -1.58 -6.46
N GLY A 2 -13.48 -0.68 -5.87
CA GLY A 2 -13.02 0.17 -4.75
C GLY A 2 -12.44 -0.56 -3.52
N MET A 3 -13.03 -1.69 -3.12
CA MET A 3 -12.57 -2.46 -1.95
C MET A 3 -11.14 -3.00 -2.11
N TYR A 4 -10.81 -3.56 -3.28
CA TYR A 4 -9.47 -4.08 -3.57
C TYR A 4 -8.42 -2.96 -3.61
N TYR A 5 -8.73 -1.83 -4.26
CA TYR A 5 -7.80 -0.70 -4.29
C TYR A 5 -7.57 -0.12 -2.89
N ASN A 6 -8.62 0.00 -2.06
CA ASN A 6 -8.49 0.47 -0.69
C ASN A 6 -7.64 -0.47 0.17
N THR A 7 -7.66 -1.79 -0.06
CA THR A 7 -6.75 -2.73 0.61
C THR A 7 -5.29 -2.53 0.20
N ILE A 8 -4.99 -2.30 -1.08
CA ILE A 8 -3.62 -2.00 -1.53
C ILE A 8 -3.12 -0.69 -0.92
N ILE A 9 -3.97 0.35 -0.89
CA ILE A 9 -3.61 1.65 -0.29
C ILE A 9 -3.41 1.50 1.23
N ALA A 10 -4.20 0.67 1.92
CA ALA A 10 -4.00 0.39 3.34
C ALA A 10 -2.65 -0.29 3.60
N TRP A 11 -2.20 -1.23 2.75
CA TRP A 11 -0.85 -1.77 2.87
C TRP A 11 0.19 -0.67 2.67
N ALA A 12 0.08 0.16 1.64
CA ALA A 12 1.01 1.27 1.41
C ALA A 12 1.07 2.25 2.59
N PHE A 13 -0.09 2.59 3.18
CA PHE A 13 -0.18 3.45 4.36
C PHE A 13 0.51 2.79 5.56
N TYR A 14 0.31 1.50 5.79
CA TYR A 14 1.01 0.76 6.85
C TYR A 14 2.53 0.80 6.68
N TYR A 15 3.03 0.55 5.46
CA TYR A 15 4.46 0.65 5.15
C TYR A 15 5.01 2.07 5.30
N LEU A 16 4.20 3.10 5.04
CA LEU A 16 4.58 4.50 5.23
C LEU A 16 4.92 4.77 6.70
N PHE A 17 4.07 4.37 7.65
CA PHE A 17 4.37 4.53 9.08
C PHE A 17 5.52 3.64 9.53
N ALA A 18 5.58 2.42 9.03
CA ALA A 18 6.67 1.50 9.35
C ALA A 18 8.03 2.00 8.81
N SER A 19 8.05 2.96 7.87
CA SER A 19 9.27 3.59 7.36
C SER A 19 9.79 4.74 8.25
N PHE A 20 9.04 5.18 9.26
CA PHE A 20 9.51 6.19 10.21
C PHE A 20 10.43 5.63 11.32
N THR A 21 10.83 4.36 11.21
CA THR A 21 11.83 3.73 12.08
C THR A 21 13.24 4.00 11.56
N SER A 22 14.22 4.09 12.48
CA SER A 22 15.64 4.29 12.11
C SER A 22 16.22 3.12 11.31
N GLU A 23 15.74 1.92 11.60
CA GLU A 23 16.09 0.68 10.93
C GLU A 23 14.78 0.05 10.44
N LEU A 24 14.73 -0.32 9.16
CA LEU A 24 13.51 -0.82 8.54
C LEU A 24 13.32 -2.29 8.91
N PRO A 25 12.13 -2.73 9.36
CA PRO A 25 11.94 -4.08 9.89
C PRO A 25 12.11 -5.19 8.83
N TRP A 26 12.01 -4.85 7.54
CA TRP A 26 12.19 -5.77 6.41
C TRP A 26 13.63 -5.86 5.88
N THR A 27 14.62 -5.28 6.56
CA THR A 27 16.04 -5.38 6.14
C THR A 27 16.78 -6.53 6.82
N ARG A 28 16.29 -7.01 7.96
CA ARG A 28 16.96 -8.02 8.80
C ARG A 28 16.16 -9.31 8.89
N CYS A 29 16.89 -10.42 9.06
CA CYS A 29 16.29 -11.72 9.36
C CYS A 29 16.11 -12.00 10.87
N ASP A 30 16.59 -11.11 11.75
CA ASP A 30 16.46 -11.23 13.21
C ASP A 30 15.13 -10.63 13.72
N ASN A 31 14.01 -11.28 13.40
CA ASN A 31 12.69 -10.86 13.82
C ASN A 31 11.81 -12.07 14.17
N PRO A 32 10.83 -11.94 15.08
CA PRO A 32 10.01 -13.06 15.55
C PRO A 32 9.12 -13.71 14.48
N TRP A 33 8.90 -13.04 13.34
CA TRP A 33 8.11 -13.58 12.24
C TRP A 33 8.94 -14.35 11.20
N ASN A 34 10.28 -14.31 11.27
CA ASN A 34 11.13 -14.92 10.24
C ASN A 34 11.28 -16.44 10.42
N THR A 35 11.45 -17.19 9.32
CA THR A 35 11.88 -18.60 9.34
C THR A 35 13.40 -18.75 9.27
N GLU A 36 13.87 -19.98 9.47
CA GLU A 36 15.24 -20.42 9.17
C GLU A 36 15.62 -20.25 7.68
N HIS A 37 14.64 -20.08 6.79
CA HIS A 37 14.89 -19.84 5.36
C HIS A 37 15.11 -18.36 5.02
N CYS A 38 14.97 -17.45 5.98
CA CYS A 38 15.24 -16.03 5.77
C CYS A 38 16.75 -15.80 5.59
N LEU A 39 17.14 -15.28 4.42
CA LEU A 39 18.51 -14.84 4.15
C LEU A 39 18.53 -13.40 3.68
N THR A 40 19.40 -12.59 4.28
CA THR A 40 19.72 -11.26 3.77
C THR A 40 20.45 -11.36 2.41
N LEU A 41 20.53 -10.25 1.68
CA LEU A 41 21.22 -10.23 0.38
C LEU A 41 22.70 -10.65 0.51
N ALA A 42 23.34 -10.26 1.62
CA ALA A 42 24.71 -10.65 1.93
C ALA A 42 24.82 -12.17 2.17
N GLU A 43 23.93 -12.74 2.97
CA GLU A 43 23.96 -14.17 3.31
C GLU A 43 23.59 -15.07 2.12
N ARG A 44 22.64 -14.64 1.29
CA ARG A 44 22.27 -15.36 0.07
C ARG A 44 23.45 -15.48 -0.91
N SER A 45 24.34 -14.49 -0.94
CA SER A 45 25.55 -14.54 -1.77
C SER A 45 26.57 -15.59 -1.31
N LEU A 46 26.52 -15.99 -0.03
CA LEU A 46 27.43 -16.95 0.59
C LEU A 46 26.82 -18.36 0.66
N ASN A 47 25.49 -18.45 0.81
CA ASN A 47 24.78 -19.69 1.04
C ASN A 47 23.48 -19.73 0.22
N SER A 48 23.61 -19.98 -1.08
CA SER A 48 22.48 -20.02 -2.00
C SER A 48 21.72 -21.35 -1.89
N SER A 49 20.72 -21.38 -1.01
CA SER A 49 19.72 -22.45 -0.99
C SER A 49 18.52 -22.08 -1.87
N ASN A 50 18.01 -23.04 -2.65
CA ASN A 50 16.87 -22.83 -3.56
C ASN A 50 15.58 -22.40 -2.82
N ASP A 51 15.45 -22.73 -1.53
CA ASP A 51 14.31 -22.34 -0.69
C ASP A 51 14.50 -21.02 0.08
N SER A 52 15.61 -20.29 -0.15
CA SER A 52 15.88 -19.07 0.60
C SER A 52 14.87 -17.95 0.32
N LYS A 53 14.29 -17.39 1.37
CA LYS A 53 13.36 -16.25 1.31
C LYS A 53 14.07 -14.95 1.68
N SER A 54 13.66 -13.84 1.04
CA SER A 54 14.19 -12.53 1.40
C SER A 54 13.48 -12.01 2.67
N PRO A 55 14.15 -11.20 3.51
CA PRO A 55 13.53 -10.62 4.70
C PRO A 55 12.32 -9.75 4.36
N ALA A 56 12.31 -9.10 3.19
CA ALA A 56 11.17 -8.32 2.72
C ALA A 56 9.96 -9.18 2.33
N GLN A 57 10.19 -10.35 1.72
CA GLN A 57 9.12 -11.29 1.39
C GLN A 57 8.51 -11.88 2.67
N GLU A 58 9.35 -12.32 3.60
CA GLU A 58 8.89 -12.85 4.88
C GLU A 58 8.13 -11.81 5.71
N TYR A 59 8.60 -10.57 5.72
CA TYR A 59 7.89 -9.48 6.38
C TYR A 59 6.48 -9.29 5.80
N PHE A 60 6.34 -9.32 4.47
CA PHE A 60 5.02 -9.16 3.85
C PHE A 60 4.11 -10.36 4.11
N GLU A 61 4.58 -11.58 3.87
CA GLU A 61 3.77 -12.79 3.99
C GLU A 61 3.41 -13.08 5.46
N ARG A 62 4.38 -12.92 6.37
CA ARG A 62 4.27 -13.41 7.75
C ARG A 62 3.93 -12.35 8.76
N SER A 63 4.43 -11.13 8.58
CA SER A 63 4.12 -10.01 9.47
C SER A 63 2.92 -9.21 8.98
N VAL A 64 2.89 -8.80 7.70
CA VAL A 64 1.80 -7.94 7.19
C VAL A 64 0.52 -8.74 6.94
N LEU A 65 0.59 -9.78 6.12
CA LEU A 65 -0.57 -10.57 5.69
C LEU A 65 -0.96 -11.67 6.70
N GLU A 66 0.01 -12.22 7.43
CA GLU A 66 -0.15 -13.39 8.29
C GLU A 66 -0.77 -14.61 7.57
N ILE A 67 -0.40 -14.81 6.29
CA ILE A 67 -1.05 -15.83 5.44
C ILE A 67 -0.81 -17.27 5.94
N GLN A 68 0.28 -17.52 6.66
CA GLN A 68 0.60 -18.79 7.30
C GLN A 68 -0.44 -19.27 8.32
N ARG A 69 -1.35 -18.40 8.78
CA ARG A 69 -2.41 -18.76 9.73
C ARG A 69 -3.67 -19.29 9.03
N SER A 70 -3.66 -19.41 7.71
CA SER A 70 -4.76 -19.88 6.88
C SER A 70 -4.30 -21.12 6.09
N ASP A 71 -5.11 -22.18 6.11
CA ASP A 71 -4.87 -23.43 5.38
C ASP A 71 -5.49 -23.42 3.96
N GLY A 72 -5.85 -22.23 3.47
CA GLY A 72 -6.34 -22.00 2.11
C GLY A 72 -7.62 -21.16 2.05
N ILE A 73 -8.21 -21.08 0.85
CA ILE A 73 -9.38 -20.22 0.60
C ILE A 73 -10.62 -20.64 1.39
N GLN A 74 -10.65 -21.90 1.84
CA GLN A 74 -11.75 -22.50 2.59
C GLN A 74 -11.72 -22.10 4.08
N SER A 75 -10.55 -21.73 4.62
CA SER A 75 -10.34 -21.34 6.01
C SER A 75 -9.57 -20.03 6.07
N ILE A 76 -10.25 -18.95 5.70
CA ILE A 76 -9.72 -17.58 5.82
C ILE A 76 -9.47 -17.34 7.31
N GLY A 77 -8.20 -17.19 7.68
CA GLY A 77 -7.76 -17.07 9.07
C GLY A 77 -8.33 -15.83 9.78
N PRO A 78 -7.97 -15.61 11.06
CA PRO A 78 -8.48 -14.48 11.81
C PRO A 78 -8.02 -13.14 11.19
N LEU A 79 -8.88 -12.13 11.30
CA LEU A 79 -8.63 -10.82 10.70
C LEU A 79 -7.64 -10.02 11.55
N LYS A 80 -6.53 -9.57 10.95
CA LYS A 80 -5.51 -8.78 11.65
C LYS A 80 -6.04 -7.37 11.94
N TRP A 81 -6.22 -7.07 13.22
CA TRP A 81 -6.76 -5.79 13.69
C TRP A 81 -5.95 -4.57 13.25
N THR A 82 -4.62 -4.68 13.20
CA THR A 82 -3.74 -3.59 12.74
C THR A 82 -4.07 -3.18 11.29
N LEU A 83 -4.32 -4.16 10.41
CA LEU A 83 -4.73 -3.89 9.04
C LEU A 83 -6.14 -3.33 8.97
N ALA A 84 -7.06 -3.81 9.81
CA ALA A 84 -8.43 -3.28 9.88
C ALA A 84 -8.44 -1.80 10.27
N PHE A 85 -7.66 -1.40 11.28
CA PHE A 85 -7.52 0.00 11.68
C PHE A 85 -6.83 0.84 10.61
N CYS A 86 -5.80 0.30 9.96
CA CYS A 86 -5.12 0.95 8.84
C CYS A 86 -6.09 1.24 7.69
N LEU A 87 -6.91 0.26 7.33
CA LEU A 87 -7.94 0.38 6.31
C LEU A 87 -8.98 1.44 6.69
N MET A 88 -9.46 1.43 7.94
CA MET A 88 -10.39 2.45 8.44
C MET A 88 -9.80 3.87 8.36
N ALA A 89 -8.52 4.04 8.71
CA ALA A 89 -7.84 5.34 8.57
C ALA A 89 -7.77 5.81 7.11
N VAL A 90 -7.45 4.92 6.16
CA VAL A 90 -7.46 5.24 4.72
C VAL A 90 -8.85 5.65 4.25
N PHE A 91 -9.90 4.92 4.66
CA PHE A 91 -11.28 5.28 4.34
C PHE A 91 -11.64 6.68 4.86
N ILE A 92 -11.22 7.03 6.08
CA ILE A 92 -11.43 8.35 6.67
C ILE A 92 -10.68 9.43 5.87
N LEU A 93 -9.42 9.20 5.49
CA LEU A 93 -8.63 10.14 4.69
C LEU A 93 -9.24 10.39 3.31
N VAL A 94 -9.67 9.34 2.63
CA VAL A 94 -10.36 9.43 1.34
C VAL A 94 -11.72 10.12 1.50
N TYR A 95 -12.46 9.81 2.56
CA TYR A 95 -13.72 10.48 2.86
C TYR A 95 -13.52 11.98 3.06
N PHE A 96 -12.53 12.40 3.87
CA PHE A 96 -12.24 13.82 4.09
C PHE A 96 -11.75 14.54 2.84
N SER A 97 -10.94 13.89 1.99
CA SER A 97 -10.46 14.49 0.75
C SER A 97 -11.61 14.73 -0.25
N LEU A 98 -12.59 13.82 -0.28
CA LEU A 98 -13.80 13.96 -1.08
C LEU A 98 -14.83 14.92 -0.45
N TRP A 99 -14.90 14.99 0.88
CA TRP A 99 -15.86 15.85 1.59
C TRP A 99 -15.62 17.34 1.28
N LYS A 100 -14.36 17.76 1.11
CA LYS A 100 -14.04 19.13 0.63
C LYS A 100 -14.18 19.31 -0.89
N GLY A 101 -14.33 18.25 -1.68
CA GLY A 101 -14.00 18.25 -3.10
C GLY A 101 -15.06 17.67 -4.04
N VAL A 102 -16.17 18.39 -4.24
CA VAL A 102 -16.95 18.36 -5.51
C VAL A 102 -17.47 19.76 -5.92
N LYS A 103 -17.46 20.76 -5.01
CA LYS A 103 -17.96 22.12 -5.31
C LYS A 103 -17.00 23.01 -6.10
N SER A 104 -15.70 22.69 -6.17
CA SER A 104 -14.70 23.53 -6.85
C SER A 104 -14.31 23.01 -8.25
N SER A 105 -14.41 21.70 -8.50
CA SER A 105 -13.91 21.09 -9.74
C SER A 105 -14.72 21.49 -10.98
N GLY A 106 -16.04 21.67 -10.83
CA GLY A 106 -16.91 22.09 -11.95
C GLY A 106 -16.65 23.53 -12.42
N LYS A 107 -16.26 24.45 -11.53
CA LYS A 107 -15.96 25.84 -11.88
C LYS A 107 -14.67 25.96 -12.68
N VAL A 108 -13.63 25.24 -12.26
CA VAL A 108 -12.31 25.29 -12.91
C VAL A 108 -12.38 24.71 -14.32
N ILE A 109 -13.08 23.59 -14.51
CA ILE A 109 -13.27 22.97 -15.83
C ILE A 109 -14.04 23.90 -16.78
N PHE A 110 -15.10 24.56 -16.30
CA PHE A 110 -15.86 25.51 -17.10
C PHE A 110 -15.01 26.73 -17.52
N THR A 111 -14.18 27.26 -16.62
CA THR A 111 -13.27 28.37 -16.95
C THR A 111 -12.19 27.96 -17.97
N PHE A 112 -11.67 26.74 -17.88
CA PHE A 112 -10.69 26.24 -18.85
C PHE A 112 -11.31 25.99 -20.23
N LEU A 113 -12.51 25.40 -20.29
CA LEU A 113 -13.25 25.23 -21.55
C LEU A 113 -13.57 26.57 -22.22
N PHE A 114 -14.07 27.54 -21.45
CA PHE A 114 -14.39 28.87 -21.98
C PHE A 114 -13.16 29.61 -22.52
N LEU A 115 -12.00 29.50 -21.85
CA LEU A 115 -10.74 30.07 -22.36
C LEU A 115 -10.26 29.39 -23.63
N ILE A 116 -10.40 28.07 -23.74
CA ILE A 116 -10.01 27.31 -24.94
C ILE A 116 -10.89 27.72 -26.13
N ASP A 117 -12.20 27.85 -25.94
CA ASP A 117 -13.12 28.29 -26.99
C ASP A 117 -12.80 29.73 -27.45
N ASN A 118 -12.56 30.65 -26.52
CA ASN A 118 -12.16 32.03 -26.86
C ASN A 118 -10.79 32.09 -27.57
N TYR A 119 -9.81 31.31 -27.14
CA TYR A 119 -8.50 31.23 -27.79
C TYR A 119 -8.60 30.69 -29.23
N LYS A 120 -9.46 29.69 -29.45
CA LYS A 120 -9.68 29.10 -30.78
C LYS A 120 -10.38 30.07 -31.73
N ILE A 121 -11.33 30.87 -31.22
CA ILE A 121 -12.02 31.92 -31.99
C ILE A 121 -11.06 33.08 -32.33
N ALA A 122 -10.19 33.48 -31.40
CA ALA A 122 -9.22 34.55 -31.62
C ALA A 122 -8.12 34.21 -32.64
N LYS A 123 -7.89 32.92 -32.93
CA LYS A 123 -6.87 32.46 -33.89
C LYS A 123 -7.44 32.16 -35.30
N VAL A 124 -8.76 32.15 -35.46
CA VAL A 124 -9.47 31.91 -36.72
C VAL A 124 -9.92 33.22 -37.40
N ARG A 125 -9.77 34.37 -36.73
CA ARG A 125 -9.87 35.71 -37.30
C ARG A 125 -8.47 36.27 -37.55
#